data_AF-A0A6B3FI29-F1
#
_entry.id   AF-A0A6B3FI29-F1
#
_cell.length_a   1.000
_cell.length_b   1.000
_cell.length_c   1.000
_cell.angle_alpha   90.00
_cell.angle_beta   90.00
_cell.angle_gamma   90.00
#
_symmetry.space_group_name_H-M   'P 1'
#
loop_
_entity.id
_entity.type
_entity.pdbx_description
1 polymer ?
#
loop_
_entity_poly.entity_id
_entity_poly.type
_entity_poly.pdbx_seq_one_letter_code
_entity_poly.pdbx_strand_id
1 'polypeptide(L)'
;GAEARAAVRAALHRPVEVHEDEVRPRRFEPVVLASGNLGLVSFPDVPHRMSREEIDRRHPALLTTLAAHPGIGFLLVRSEEHGAVVLGAGQDVPLAEADRPGGPLEPFGPGAGEAVRRTDGFPHTADIMINSAYFPQTGEIHAFEEQIGSHGGLGGDQSRPFLLSPLSLADPAPADGTGLTGAEQVHAVLRGWLEAAAPDGRP
;
A
#
# COMPACT_ATOMS: atom_id res chain seq x y z
N GLY A 1 31.92 4.99 -2.01
CA GLY A 1 31.63 6.42 -2.21
C GLY A 1 31.18 7.02 -0.91
N ALA A 2 31.57 8.26 -0.62
CA ALA A 2 31.22 8.96 0.62
C ALA A 2 29.69 9.03 0.87
N GLU A 3 28.89 8.97 -0.19
CA GLU A 3 27.42 8.98 -0.15
C GLU A 3 26.80 7.70 0.47
N ALA A 4 27.36 6.52 0.20
CA ALA A 4 26.85 5.27 0.79
C ALA A 4 27.08 5.20 2.32
N ARG A 5 28.08 5.92 2.84
CA ARG A 5 28.34 6.02 4.29
C ARG A 5 27.46 7.08 4.96
N ALA A 6 26.99 8.08 4.22
CA ALA A 6 26.07 9.10 4.72
C ALA A 6 24.65 8.53 4.89
N ALA A 7 24.18 7.73 3.93
CA ALA A 7 22.88 7.05 4.00
C ALA A 7 22.79 6.07 5.20
N VAL A 8 23.86 5.31 5.45
CA VAL A 8 23.93 4.39 6.61
C VAL A 8 24.04 5.15 7.94
N ARG A 9 24.68 6.33 7.98
CA ARG A 9 24.73 7.16 9.20
C ARG A 9 23.41 7.82 9.53
N ALA A 10 22.64 8.25 8.52
CA ALA A 10 21.31 8.79 8.70
C ALA A 10 20.32 7.72 9.23
N ALA A 11 20.50 6.46 8.82
CA ALA A 11 19.67 5.34 9.26
C ALA A 11 19.98 4.80 10.68
N LEU A 12 21.10 5.18 11.30
CA LEU A 12 21.58 4.54 12.54
C LEU A 12 21.55 5.42 13.80
N HIS A 13 21.00 6.64 13.77
CA HIS A 13 20.83 7.53 14.93
C HIS A 13 21.91 7.38 16.02
N ARG A 14 23.19 7.59 15.69
CA ARG A 14 24.23 7.66 16.72
C ARG A 14 24.24 9.08 17.29
N PRO A 15 23.87 9.30 18.56
CA PRO A 15 23.90 10.65 19.14
C PRO A 15 25.36 11.09 19.32
N VAL A 16 25.62 12.36 19.06
CA VAL A 16 26.78 13.06 19.63
C VAL A 16 26.46 13.23 21.12
N GLU A 17 27.30 12.68 21.99
CA GLU A 17 27.14 12.80 23.43
C GLU A 17 27.20 14.27 23.85
N VAL A 18 26.08 14.78 24.36
CA VAL A 18 26.02 15.98 25.18
C VAL A 18 25.29 15.56 26.45
N HIS A 19 26.05 15.45 27.53
CA HIS A 19 25.57 15.14 28.87
C HIS A 19 24.77 16.32 29.42
N GLU A 20 23.45 16.18 29.54
CA GLU A 20 22.66 16.76 30.63
C GLU A 20 21.53 15.78 31.00
N ASP A 21 21.58 15.29 32.23
CA ASP A 21 20.66 14.30 32.80
C ASP A 21 19.27 14.92 33.04
N GLU A 22 18.39 14.80 32.05
CA GLU A 22 16.94 14.72 32.25
C GLU A 22 16.45 13.44 31.56
N VAL A 23 16.00 12.45 32.33
CA VAL A 23 15.31 11.27 31.79
C VAL A 23 13.94 11.72 31.26
N ARG A 24 13.93 12.28 30.05
CA ARG A 24 12.69 12.42 29.28
C ARG A 24 12.22 11.00 28.95
N PRO A 25 10.94 10.66 29.18
CA PRO A 25 10.42 9.39 28.69
C PRO A 25 10.72 9.31 27.20
N ARG A 26 11.32 8.20 26.74
CA ARG A 26 11.53 7.96 25.31
C ARG A 26 10.16 8.06 24.63
N ARG A 27 9.91 9.19 23.97
CA ARG A 27 8.75 9.33 23.10
C ARG A 27 9.08 8.48 21.88
N PHE A 28 8.38 7.37 21.75
CA PHE A 28 8.42 6.62 20.52
C PHE A 28 7.66 7.45 19.48
N GLU A 29 8.40 7.95 18.50
CA GLU A 29 7.84 8.71 17.40
C GLU A 29 7.21 7.75 16.39
N PRO A 30 6.06 8.10 15.79
CA PRO A 30 5.50 7.33 14.69
C PRO A 30 6.51 7.24 13.54
N VAL A 31 6.61 6.06 12.94
CA VAL A 31 7.38 5.87 11.72
C VAL A 31 6.45 6.16 10.55
N VAL A 32 6.82 7.14 9.74
CA VAL A 32 6.09 7.53 8.52
C VAL A 32 6.97 7.23 7.31
N LEU A 33 6.47 6.41 6.39
CA LEU A 33 7.15 6.06 5.16
C LEU A 33 6.29 6.46 3.97
N ALA A 34 6.91 7.12 3.00
CA ALA A 34 6.36 7.34 1.67
C ALA A 34 6.97 6.33 0.70
N SER A 35 6.15 5.80 -0.19
CA SER A 35 6.56 4.92 -1.29
C SER A 35 5.67 5.21 -2.48
N GLY A 36 6.15 6.04 -3.41
CA GLY A 36 5.34 6.53 -4.52
C GLY A 36 4.08 7.24 -4.04
N ASN A 37 2.90 6.72 -4.38
CA ASN A 37 1.61 7.27 -3.94
C ASN A 37 0.97 6.51 -2.75
N LEU A 38 1.76 5.67 -2.08
CA LEU A 38 1.37 4.95 -0.88
C LEU A 38 2.13 5.50 0.33
N GLY A 39 1.40 5.84 1.39
CA GLY A 39 1.93 6.21 2.69
C GLY A 39 1.67 5.11 3.71
N LEU A 40 2.61 4.93 4.63
CA LEU A 40 2.52 3.96 5.72
C LEU A 40 2.86 4.68 7.03
N VAL A 41 1.98 4.56 8.03
CA VAL A 41 2.22 5.07 9.37
C VAL A 41 2.19 3.91 10.35
N SER A 42 3.26 3.74 11.13
CA SER A 42 3.36 2.71 12.17
C SER A 42 3.73 3.32 13.53
N PHE A 43 3.19 2.77 14.61
CA PHE A 43 3.46 3.13 16.00
C PHE A 43 4.29 2.02 16.67
N PRO A 44 5.63 2.05 16.55
CA PRO A 44 6.49 0.93 16.92
C PRO A 44 6.55 0.64 18.44
N ASP A 45 5.98 1.51 19.28
CA ASP A 45 5.81 1.24 20.71
C ASP A 45 4.65 0.30 21.03
N VAL A 46 3.79 0.01 20.05
CA VAL A 46 2.69 -0.93 20.17
C VAL A 46 3.07 -2.24 19.47
N PRO A 47 2.99 -3.41 20.14
CA PRO A 47 3.45 -4.68 19.58
C PRO A 47 2.46 -5.32 18.58
N HIS A 48 1.32 -4.67 18.34
CA HIS A 48 0.26 -5.11 17.45
C HIS A 48 -0.16 -3.97 16.52
N ARG A 49 -0.84 -4.32 15.42
CA ARG A 49 -1.46 -3.32 14.54
C ARG A 49 -2.61 -2.65 15.30
N MET A 50 -2.48 -1.36 15.57
CA MET A 50 -3.46 -0.56 16.29
C MET A 50 -4.81 -0.53 15.57
N SER A 51 -5.88 -0.53 16.35
CA SER A 51 -7.22 -0.26 15.85
C SER A 51 -7.45 1.24 15.61
N ARG A 52 -8.47 1.56 14.81
CA ARG A 52 -9.01 2.90 14.60
C ARG A 52 -9.34 3.52 15.94
N GLU A 53 -9.99 2.77 16.83
CA GLU A 53 -10.45 3.22 18.13
C GLU A 53 -9.28 3.49 19.10
N GLU A 54 -8.18 2.74 19.00
CA GLU A 54 -6.92 3.02 19.69
C GLU A 54 -6.23 4.27 19.13
N ILE A 55 -6.15 4.40 17.80
CA ILE A 55 -5.54 5.55 17.12
C ILE A 55 -6.33 6.83 17.45
N ASP A 56 -7.66 6.82 17.38
CA ASP A 56 -8.50 7.99 17.66
C ASP A 56 -8.39 8.43 19.13
N ARG A 57 -8.24 7.50 20.09
CA ARG A 57 -7.97 7.83 21.50
C ARG A 57 -6.60 8.46 21.70
N ARG A 58 -5.58 7.91 21.05
CA ARG A 58 -4.17 8.32 21.24
C ARG A 58 -3.86 9.60 20.47
N HIS A 59 -4.45 9.77 19.30
CA HIS A 59 -4.22 10.87 18.36
C HIS A 59 -5.58 11.41 17.85
N PRO A 60 -6.31 12.17 18.68
CA PRO A 60 -7.61 12.69 18.30
C PRO A 60 -7.57 13.47 16.97
N ALA A 61 -8.57 13.23 16.12
CA ALA A 61 -8.74 13.83 14.79
C ALA A 61 -7.70 13.45 13.72
N LEU A 62 -6.66 12.66 14.03
CA LEU A 62 -5.64 12.28 13.03
C LEU A 62 -6.26 11.61 11.80
N LEU A 63 -7.06 10.56 11.99
CA LEU A 63 -7.68 9.82 10.90
C LEU A 63 -8.66 10.68 10.11
N THR A 64 -9.49 11.47 10.80
CA THR A 64 -10.44 12.38 10.16
C THR A 64 -9.72 13.46 9.34
N THR A 65 -8.64 14.05 9.86
CA THR A 65 -7.86 15.07 9.14
C THR A 65 -7.19 14.49 7.90
N LEU A 66 -6.61 13.29 8.00
CA LEU A 66 -5.99 12.62 6.86
C LEU A 66 -7.04 12.23 5.81
N ALA A 67 -8.15 11.62 6.19
CA ALA A 67 -9.21 11.20 5.26
C ALA A 67 -9.89 12.39 4.56
N ALA A 68 -9.92 13.57 5.19
CA ALA A 68 -10.45 14.80 4.60
C ALA A 68 -9.43 15.57 3.75
N HIS A 69 -8.15 15.18 3.74
CA HIS A 69 -7.12 15.91 3.02
C HIS A 69 -7.29 15.71 1.50
N PRO A 70 -7.30 16.78 0.67
CA PRO A 70 -7.58 16.66 -0.78
C PRO A 70 -6.51 15.86 -1.54
N GLY A 71 -5.31 15.73 -0.96
CA GLY A 71 -4.23 14.90 -1.52
C GLY A 71 -4.34 13.39 -1.20
N ILE A 72 -5.29 12.99 -0.35
CA ILE A 72 -5.48 11.60 0.10
C ILE A 72 -6.80 11.09 -0.51
N GLY A 73 -6.74 9.90 -1.11
CA GLY A 73 -7.89 9.24 -1.69
C GLY A 73 -8.63 8.41 -0.66
N PHE A 74 -7.89 7.60 0.09
CA PHE A 74 -8.44 6.83 1.20
C PHE A 74 -7.36 6.40 2.20
N LEU A 75 -7.80 6.04 3.40
CA LEU A 75 -7.04 5.32 4.41
C LEU A 75 -7.57 3.89 4.51
N LEU A 76 -6.68 2.93 4.76
CA LEU A 76 -7.04 1.60 5.24
C LEU A 76 -6.54 1.46 6.68
N VAL A 77 -7.46 1.19 7.60
CA VAL A 77 -7.18 0.96 9.03
C VAL A 77 -7.92 -0.28 9.52
N ARG A 78 -7.49 -0.82 10.67
CA ARG A 78 -8.22 -1.88 11.37
C ARG A 78 -9.23 -1.25 12.30
N SER A 79 -10.44 -1.75 12.39
CA SER A 79 -11.45 -1.45 13.40
C SER A 79 -11.69 -2.69 14.25
N GLU A 80 -11.97 -2.48 15.54
CA GLU A 80 -12.36 -3.54 16.46
C GLU A 80 -13.70 -4.18 16.10
N GLU A 81 -14.65 -3.38 15.59
CA GLU A 81 -16.02 -3.83 15.27
C GLU A 81 -16.11 -4.47 13.88
N HIS A 82 -15.54 -3.81 12.87
CA HIS A 82 -15.75 -4.17 11.46
C HIS A 82 -14.55 -4.86 10.80
N GLY A 83 -13.44 -5.04 11.51
CA GLY A 83 -12.19 -5.50 10.91
C GLY A 83 -11.62 -4.43 9.99
N ALA A 84 -11.33 -4.74 8.73
CA ALA A 84 -10.77 -3.74 7.80
C ALA A 84 -11.83 -2.70 7.41
N VAL A 85 -11.48 -1.41 7.56
CA VAL A 85 -12.33 -0.29 7.13
C VAL A 85 -11.55 0.67 6.25
N VAL A 86 -12.25 1.25 5.28
CA VAL A 86 -11.73 2.27 4.37
C VAL A 86 -12.33 3.62 4.75
N LEU A 87 -11.47 4.61 4.97
CA LEU A 87 -11.86 5.97 5.32
C LEU A 87 -11.53 6.89 4.14
N GLY A 88 -12.55 7.46 3.51
CA GLY A 88 -12.42 8.50 2.48
C GLY A 88 -13.02 9.83 2.94
N ALA A 89 -13.05 10.83 2.06
CA ALA A 89 -13.61 12.15 2.36
C ALA A 89 -15.12 12.07 2.70
N GLY A 90 -15.44 11.91 4.00
CA GLY A 90 -16.80 11.75 4.50
C GLY A 90 -17.42 10.37 4.26
N GLN A 91 -16.62 9.36 3.92
CA GLN A 91 -17.09 8.00 3.62
C GLN A 91 -16.25 6.97 4.37
N ASP A 92 -16.73 6.59 5.54
CA ASP A 92 -16.15 5.52 6.34
C ASP A 92 -16.99 4.25 6.14
N VAL A 93 -16.41 3.21 5.55
CA VAL A 93 -17.15 1.98 5.24
C VAL A 93 -16.30 0.73 5.53
N PRO A 94 -16.95 -0.40 5.90
CA PRO A 94 -16.27 -1.70 5.89
C PRO A 94 -15.63 -1.96 4.53
N LEU A 95 -14.45 -2.57 4.51
CA LEU A 95 -13.71 -2.86 3.27
C LEU A 95 -14.51 -3.77 2.30
N ALA A 96 -15.41 -4.61 2.82
CA ALA A 96 -16.31 -5.43 2.02
C ALA A 96 -17.32 -4.61 1.20
N GLU A 97 -17.55 -3.35 1.56
CA GLU A 97 -18.51 -2.44 0.91
C GLU A 97 -17.81 -1.27 0.21
N ALA A 98 -16.47 -1.22 0.24
CA ALA A 98 -15.72 -0.04 -0.17
C ALA A 98 -15.64 0.16 -1.69
N ASP A 99 -15.80 -0.90 -2.47
CA ASP A 99 -15.77 -0.92 -3.95
C ASP A 99 -17.15 -0.87 -4.60
N ARG A 100 -18.22 -0.70 -3.81
CA ARG A 100 -19.58 -0.49 -4.33
C ARG A 100 -19.67 0.81 -5.16
N PRO A 101 -20.67 0.96 -6.05
CA PRO A 101 -20.89 2.22 -6.75
C PRO A 101 -20.98 3.42 -5.80
N GLY A 102 -20.19 4.46 -6.06
CA GLY A 102 -20.05 5.65 -5.22
C GLY A 102 -19.37 5.40 -3.86
N GLY A 103 -18.70 4.26 -3.68
CA GLY A 103 -17.84 3.97 -2.54
C GLY A 103 -16.42 4.54 -2.70
N PRO A 104 -15.63 4.62 -1.63
CA PRO A 104 -14.31 5.26 -1.65
C PRO A 104 -13.30 4.57 -2.58
N LEU A 105 -13.49 3.29 -2.92
CA LEU A 105 -12.60 2.57 -3.84
C LEU A 105 -13.10 2.55 -5.29
N GLU A 106 -14.32 3.01 -5.57
CA GLU A 106 -14.89 3.02 -6.93
C GLU A 106 -13.99 3.74 -7.96
N PRO A 107 -13.39 4.91 -7.66
CA PRO A 107 -12.52 5.60 -8.61
C PRO A 107 -11.30 4.78 -9.05
N PHE A 108 -10.83 3.83 -8.23
CA PHE A 108 -9.62 3.05 -8.48
C PHE A 108 -9.85 1.84 -9.40
N GLY A 109 -11.10 1.60 -9.80
CA GLY A 109 -11.48 0.62 -10.79
C GLY A 109 -11.64 -0.81 -10.27
N PRO A 110 -11.96 -1.75 -11.17
CA PRO A 110 -12.19 -3.15 -10.83
C PRO A 110 -10.97 -3.77 -10.12
N GLY A 111 -11.22 -4.58 -9.09
CA GLY A 111 -10.15 -5.24 -8.32
C GLY A 111 -9.52 -4.39 -7.21
N ALA A 112 -9.84 -3.09 -7.11
CA ALA A 112 -9.32 -2.24 -6.04
C ALA A 112 -9.63 -2.80 -4.64
N GLY A 113 -10.87 -3.22 -4.40
CA GLY A 113 -11.27 -3.84 -3.13
C GLY A 113 -10.48 -5.11 -2.81
N GLU A 114 -10.20 -5.95 -3.81
CA GLU A 114 -9.39 -7.16 -3.63
C GLU A 114 -7.93 -6.84 -3.35
N ALA A 115 -7.34 -5.87 -4.05
CA ALA A 115 -5.99 -5.40 -3.80
C ALA A 115 -5.82 -4.86 -2.37
N VAL A 116 -6.79 -4.06 -1.90
CA VAL A 116 -6.81 -3.54 -0.53
C VAL A 116 -7.02 -4.66 0.49
N ARG A 117 -7.90 -5.64 0.22
CA ARG A 117 -8.08 -6.84 1.08
C ARG A 117 -6.82 -7.68 1.19
N ARG A 118 -6.12 -7.91 0.08
CA ARG A 118 -4.83 -8.61 0.07
C ARG A 118 -3.80 -7.88 0.94
N THR A 119 -3.72 -6.55 0.80
CA THR A 119 -2.84 -5.71 1.63
C THR A 119 -3.22 -5.77 3.11
N ASP A 120 -4.50 -5.72 3.47
CA ASP A 120 -4.93 -5.87 4.87
C ASP A 120 -4.50 -7.22 5.48
N GLY A 121 -4.44 -8.28 4.67
CA GLY A 121 -4.07 -9.62 5.09
C GLY A 121 -2.58 -9.85 5.39
N PHE A 122 -1.70 -8.88 5.09
CA PHE A 122 -0.27 -9.05 5.39
C PHE A 122 0.03 -8.92 6.90
N PRO A 123 0.95 -9.74 7.44
CA PRO A 123 1.27 -9.72 8.87
C PRO A 123 1.98 -8.44 9.33
N HIS A 124 2.50 -7.65 8.38
CA HIS A 124 3.27 -6.43 8.64
C HIS A 124 2.63 -5.20 8.01
N THR A 125 1.32 -5.24 7.74
CA THR A 125 0.55 -4.06 7.32
C THR A 125 0.63 -2.98 8.40
N ALA A 126 0.91 -1.75 7.98
CA ALA A 126 1.03 -0.62 8.90
C ALA A 126 -0.30 -0.32 9.60
N ASP A 127 -0.23 0.43 10.70
CA ASP A 127 -1.40 0.87 11.46
C ASP A 127 -2.34 1.71 10.58
N ILE A 128 -1.76 2.59 9.77
CA ILE A 128 -2.49 3.39 8.77
C ILE A 128 -1.80 3.21 7.43
N MET A 129 -2.52 2.65 6.47
CA MET A 129 -2.13 2.67 5.06
C MET A 129 -2.86 3.84 4.39
N ILE A 130 -2.16 4.64 3.60
CA ILE A 130 -2.66 5.87 2.99
C ILE A 130 -2.47 5.78 1.49
N ASN A 131 -3.55 5.80 0.72
CA ASN A 131 -3.45 5.96 -0.72
C ASN A 131 -3.67 7.41 -1.09
N SER A 132 -2.86 7.94 -2.01
CA SER A 132 -3.08 9.28 -2.55
C SER A 132 -4.45 9.43 -3.22
N ALA A 133 -4.85 10.69 -3.43
CA ALA A 133 -5.92 10.99 -4.36
C ALA A 133 -5.57 10.49 -5.77
N TYR A 134 -6.61 10.14 -6.53
CA TYR A 134 -6.55 9.74 -7.92
C TYR A 134 -7.63 10.52 -8.68
N PHE A 135 -7.28 11.07 -9.83
CA PHE A 135 -8.17 11.83 -10.71
C PHE A 135 -8.43 11.04 -12.00
N PRO A 136 -9.52 10.25 -12.08
CA PRO A 136 -9.76 9.36 -13.22
C PRO A 136 -9.86 10.08 -14.57
N GLN A 137 -10.22 11.37 -14.56
CA GLN A 137 -10.37 12.18 -15.78
C GLN A 137 -9.03 12.49 -16.43
N THR A 138 -7.97 12.65 -15.64
CA THR A 138 -6.61 12.99 -16.11
C THR A 138 -5.65 11.80 -16.01
N GLY A 139 -5.99 10.78 -15.22
CA GLY A 139 -5.07 9.70 -14.88
C GLY A 139 -4.08 10.07 -13.78
N GLU A 140 -4.18 11.27 -13.21
CA GLU A 140 -3.18 11.79 -12.27
C GLU A 140 -3.35 11.21 -10.86
N ILE A 141 -2.21 10.96 -10.21
CA ILE A 141 -2.08 10.60 -8.80
C ILE A 141 -1.10 11.56 -8.12
N HIS A 142 -1.20 11.70 -6.80
CA HIS A 142 -0.20 12.44 -6.04
C HIS A 142 0.86 11.51 -5.46
N ALA A 143 2.12 11.71 -5.84
CA ALA A 143 3.23 11.09 -5.14
C ALA A 143 3.43 11.75 -3.77
N PHE A 144 3.71 10.94 -2.75
CA PHE A 144 4.14 11.42 -1.43
C PHE A 144 5.66 11.60 -1.34
N GLU A 145 6.40 11.13 -2.34
CA GLU A 145 7.85 11.30 -2.46
C GLU A 145 8.23 12.36 -3.52
N GLU A 146 9.46 12.87 -3.45
CA GLU A 146 9.97 13.90 -4.37
C GLU A 146 10.38 13.35 -5.75
N GLN A 147 10.00 12.11 -6.08
CA GLN A 147 10.35 11.47 -7.34
C GLN A 147 9.31 11.79 -8.43
N ILE A 148 9.77 11.83 -9.69
CA ILE A 148 8.90 12.09 -10.86
C ILE A 148 7.98 10.89 -11.15
N GLY A 149 8.46 9.68 -10.88
CA GLY A 149 7.68 8.45 -10.98
C GLY A 149 6.92 8.16 -9.69
N SER A 150 5.85 7.37 -9.79
CA SER A 150 5.07 6.94 -8.64
C SER A 150 4.70 5.47 -8.78
N HIS A 151 4.46 4.82 -7.64
CA HIS A 151 4.21 3.38 -7.56
C HIS A 151 3.60 3.01 -6.20
N GLY A 152 3.25 1.73 -6.05
CA GLY A 152 2.94 1.09 -4.77
C GLY A 152 1.48 1.25 -4.34
N GLY A 153 0.89 2.42 -4.55
CA GLY A 153 -0.53 2.66 -4.33
C GLY A 153 -1.40 2.28 -5.53
N LEU A 154 -2.68 2.58 -5.44
CA LEU A 154 -3.68 2.41 -6.47
C LEU A 154 -3.88 3.69 -7.28
N GLY A 155 -4.32 3.53 -8.53
CA GLY A 155 -4.70 4.61 -9.43
C GLY A 155 -3.61 5.03 -10.40
N GLY A 156 -4.01 5.75 -11.44
CA GLY A 156 -3.14 6.21 -12.52
C GLY A 156 -2.72 5.09 -13.48
N ASP A 157 -1.72 5.40 -14.31
CA ASP A 157 -1.28 4.52 -15.42
C ASP A 157 -0.69 3.18 -14.95
N GLN A 158 -0.23 3.08 -13.69
CA GLN A 158 0.21 1.81 -13.09
C GLN A 158 -0.90 0.75 -13.06
N SER A 159 -2.18 1.16 -13.13
CA SER A 159 -3.33 0.26 -13.18
C SER A 159 -3.59 -0.34 -14.58
N ARG A 160 -2.75 -0.07 -15.58
CA ARG A 160 -2.94 -0.53 -16.98
C ARG A 160 -1.78 -1.41 -17.49
N PRO A 161 -1.49 -2.54 -16.84
CA PRO A 161 -0.43 -3.43 -17.29
C PRO A 161 -0.83 -4.15 -18.60
N PHE A 162 0.18 -4.61 -19.35
CA PHE A 162 0.00 -5.53 -20.47
C PHE A 162 1.10 -6.59 -20.44
N LEU A 163 0.78 -7.79 -20.96
CA LEU A 163 1.73 -8.87 -21.20
C LEU A 163 1.81 -9.12 -22.70
N LEU A 164 3.02 -9.06 -23.24
CA LEU A 164 3.30 -9.41 -24.64
C LEU A 164 4.11 -10.70 -24.68
N SER A 165 3.61 -11.71 -25.40
CA SER A 165 4.26 -13.01 -25.53
C SER A 165 4.30 -13.49 -26.98
N PRO A 166 5.28 -14.33 -27.37
CA PRO A 166 5.29 -15.00 -28.67
C PRO A 166 4.05 -15.88 -28.87
N LEU A 167 3.54 -15.90 -30.11
CA LEU A 167 2.38 -16.74 -30.49
C LEU A 167 2.65 -18.26 -30.41
N SER A 168 3.92 -18.66 -30.31
CA SER A 168 4.30 -20.06 -30.12
C SER A 168 4.12 -20.56 -28.68
N LEU A 169 3.87 -19.66 -27.72
CA LEU A 169 3.55 -20.02 -26.34
C LEU A 169 2.04 -20.18 -26.17
N ALA A 170 1.65 -20.96 -25.16
CA ALA A 170 0.25 -21.08 -24.79
C ALA A 170 -0.34 -19.70 -24.42
N ASP A 171 -1.63 -19.50 -24.71
CA ASP A 171 -2.33 -18.25 -24.39
C ASP A 171 -2.20 -17.93 -22.89
N PRO A 172 -1.68 -16.74 -22.52
CA PRO A 172 -1.58 -16.34 -21.11
C PRO A 172 -2.94 -16.07 -20.45
N ALA A 173 -4.00 -15.87 -21.23
CA ALA A 173 -5.31 -15.51 -20.68
C ALA A 173 -5.99 -16.70 -19.97
N PRO A 174 -6.52 -16.51 -18.75
CA PRO A 174 -7.41 -17.47 -18.11
C PRO A 174 -8.58 -17.89 -19.01
N ALA A 175 -8.94 -19.17 -18.97
CA ALA A 175 -9.98 -19.75 -19.84
C ALA A 175 -11.39 -19.19 -19.57
N ASP A 176 -11.63 -18.66 -18.37
CA ASP A 176 -12.89 -18.00 -17.99
C ASP A 176 -12.97 -16.54 -18.48
N GLY A 177 -11.95 -16.07 -19.20
CA GLY A 177 -11.88 -14.70 -19.72
C GLY A 177 -11.59 -13.65 -18.65
N THR A 178 -11.29 -14.06 -17.41
CA THR A 178 -10.82 -13.13 -16.39
C THR A 178 -9.43 -12.59 -16.77
N GLY A 179 -9.16 -11.34 -16.39
CA GLY A 179 -7.82 -10.77 -16.56
C GLY A 179 -6.85 -11.37 -15.54
N LEU A 180 -5.56 -11.43 -15.90
CA LEU A 180 -4.51 -11.76 -14.95
C LEU A 180 -4.34 -10.63 -13.93
N THR A 181 -4.37 -10.97 -12.65
CA THR A 181 -4.20 -10.03 -11.54
C THR A 181 -2.98 -10.39 -10.71
N GLY A 182 -2.08 -9.42 -10.55
CA GLY A 182 -0.90 -9.55 -9.69
C GLY A 182 0.24 -10.39 -10.28
N ALA A 183 1.40 -10.30 -9.63
CA ALA A 183 2.62 -10.96 -10.09
C ALA A 183 2.54 -12.48 -9.94
N GLU A 184 1.76 -12.98 -8.99
CA GLU A 184 1.60 -14.40 -8.69
C GLU A 184 0.91 -15.16 -9.84
N GLN A 185 -0.14 -14.58 -10.41
CA GLN A 185 -0.82 -15.18 -11.57
C GLN A 185 0.05 -15.13 -12.82
N VAL A 186 0.75 -14.00 -13.04
CA VAL A 186 1.73 -13.89 -14.13
C VAL A 186 2.85 -14.91 -13.95
N HIS A 187 3.34 -15.12 -12.73
CA HIS A 187 4.35 -16.14 -12.43
C HIS A 187 3.89 -17.55 -12.82
N ALA A 188 2.65 -17.91 -12.52
CA ALA A 188 2.11 -19.22 -12.90
C ALA A 188 2.10 -19.43 -14.43
N VAL A 189 1.73 -18.40 -15.20
CA VAL A 189 1.80 -18.43 -16.67
C VAL A 189 3.25 -18.63 -17.14
N LEU A 190 4.18 -17.83 -16.63
CA LEU A 190 5.60 -17.93 -16.98
C LEU A 190 6.19 -19.31 -16.63
N ARG A 191 5.81 -19.87 -15.47
CA ARG A 191 6.19 -21.22 -15.05
C ARG A 191 5.65 -22.29 -15.99
N GLY A 192 4.38 -22.21 -16.38
CA GLY A 192 3.78 -23.15 -17.33
C GLY A 192 4.50 -23.15 -18.69
N TRP A 193 4.90 -21.99 -19.18
CA TRP A 193 5.70 -21.90 -20.42
C TRP A 193 7.08 -22.53 -20.29
N LEU A 194 7.77 -22.34 -19.16
CA LEU A 194 9.07 -22.95 -18.91
C LEU A 194 8.99 -24.47 -18.85
N GLU A 195 7.95 -25.01 -18.20
CA GLU A 195 7.73 -26.44 -18.06
C GLU A 195 7.40 -27.09 -19.41
N ALA A 196 6.58 -26.43 -20.24
CA ALA A 196 6.27 -26.89 -21.60
C ALA A 196 7.47 -26.83 -22.56
N ALA A 197 8.44 -25.94 -22.31
CA ALA A 197 9.66 -25.81 -23.11
C ALA A 197 10.79 -26.75 -22.65
N ALA A 198 10.67 -27.37 -21.48
CA ALA A 198 11.68 -28.29 -20.98
C ALA A 198 11.66 -29.60 -21.79
N PRO A 199 12.80 -30.04 -22.38
CA PRO A 199 12.86 -31.33 -23.05
C PRO A 199 12.70 -32.44 -22.00
N ASP A 200 11.60 -33.20 -22.10
CA ASP A 200 11.24 -34.39 -21.32
C ASP A 200 12.00 -34.59 -20.00
N GLY A 201 11.51 -33.94 -18.95
CA GLY A 201 11.61 -34.44 -17.58
C GLY A 201 12.98 -34.38 -16.89
N ARG A 202 13.57 -33.19 -16.75
CA ARG A 202 14.50 -32.95 -15.63
C ARG A 202 14.00 -31.80 -14.75
N PRO A 203 14.05 -31.98 -13.41
CA PRO A 203 13.59 -30.99 -12.45
C PRO A 203 14.37 -29.68 -12.54
#